data_AF-A0A0R0GPA3-F1
#
_entry.id   AF-A0A0R0GPA3-F1
#
_cell.length_a   1.000
_cell.length_b   1.000
_cell.length_c   1.000
_cell.angle_alpha   90.00
_cell.angle_beta   90.00
_cell.angle_gamma   90.00
#
_symmetry.space_group_name_H-M   'P 1'
#
loop_
_entity.id
_entity.type
_entity.pdbx_description
1 polymer ?
#
loop_
_entity_poly.entity_id
_entity_poly.type
_entity_poly.pdbx_seq_one_letter_code
_entity_poly.pdbx_strand_id
1 'polypeptide(L)'
;MHMNTYSEATTSQPMPPTMDEDLENNTEDCNNAMTPMVRKKSELVVVTNNDSRFQMLRNFMTNLQEVIFGTKLVVLFPAVPLAVVANFYSFGRPWIFAFSLLGLAPLAERVSFLTEQIAYFTGPTVGGLLNATCGNATEMIIALLALHQNKVHVVKLSLLGSILSNLLLVLGSSLLCGGLANLKREQRYDRKQADVNSLLLLLGLLCHLLPLLFKYALGGGNHSIATSTLQLSRASSIVMLLAYVAYIFFQLKTHRKLFDAQEVDEEEEKAVIGFWSAFTWLVGMTLVISLLSEYVVGTIEAASDSWGISVSFISIILLPIVGNAAEHAGSIIFAYKNKLDISLGVAMGSATQISMFVLLHG
;
A
#
# COMPACT_ATOMS: atom_id res chain seq x y z
N MET A 1 -46.33 29.69 -1.41
CA MET A 1 -46.78 29.60 0.00
C MET A 1 -48.16 28.94 -0.03
N HIS A 2 -48.21 27.66 0.38
CA HIS A 2 -49.36 26.81 0.79
C HIS A 2 -50.66 26.73 -0.08
N MET A 3 -51.48 25.68 -0.09
CA MET A 3 -51.43 24.22 0.16
C MET A 3 -52.87 23.69 -0.13
N ASN A 4 -52.99 22.52 -0.76
CA ASN A 4 -54.05 21.49 -0.78
C ASN A 4 -55.46 21.72 -0.18
N THR A 5 -56.47 21.05 -0.77
CA THR A 5 -57.27 19.99 -0.12
C THR A 5 -58.04 19.07 -1.11
N TYR A 6 -58.33 17.84 -0.64
CA TYR A 6 -58.83 16.60 -1.26
C TYR A 6 -60.33 16.30 -0.97
N SER A 7 -60.82 15.14 -1.47
CA SER A 7 -61.98 14.26 -1.13
C SER A 7 -63.18 14.27 -2.10
N GLU A 8 -63.89 13.19 -2.48
CA GLU A 8 -63.91 11.72 -2.18
C GLU A 8 -64.91 11.05 -3.18
N ALA A 9 -64.59 9.90 -3.80
CA ALA A 9 -65.13 8.53 -3.63
C ALA A 9 -66.62 8.22 -3.97
N THR A 10 -66.90 7.23 -4.85
CA THR A 10 -67.81 6.06 -4.59
C THR A 10 -67.84 5.00 -5.72
N THR A 11 -68.19 3.77 -5.32
CA THR A 11 -68.01 2.45 -5.95
C THR A 11 -69.30 1.88 -6.56
N SER A 12 -69.21 0.94 -7.53
CA SER A 12 -69.99 -0.34 -7.67
C SER A 12 -70.50 -0.71 -9.08
N GLN A 13 -70.24 -1.97 -9.47
CA GLN A 13 -70.81 -2.79 -10.57
C GLN A 13 -72.09 -3.54 -10.06
N PRO A 14 -73.00 -4.15 -10.88
CA PRO A 14 -72.72 -5.20 -11.89
C PRO A 14 -73.65 -5.32 -13.16
N MET A 15 -73.31 -6.29 -14.04
CA MET A 15 -73.90 -6.79 -15.33
C MET A 15 -75.27 -7.55 -15.20
N PRO A 16 -75.93 -8.21 -16.22
CA PRO A 16 -75.81 -8.35 -17.72
C PRO A 16 -77.23 -8.29 -18.44
N PRO A 17 -77.66 -9.06 -19.51
CA PRO A 17 -77.04 -9.75 -20.69
C PRO A 17 -77.78 -9.55 -22.08
N THR A 18 -77.20 -10.07 -23.20
CA THR A 18 -77.78 -10.86 -24.37
C THR A 18 -76.90 -10.71 -25.65
N MET A 19 -76.22 -11.77 -26.16
CA MET A 19 -76.59 -12.77 -27.21
C MET A 19 -76.62 -12.17 -28.65
N ASP A 20 -76.04 -12.70 -29.74
CA ASP A 20 -75.47 -14.00 -30.16
C ASP A 20 -74.49 -13.78 -31.34
N GLU A 21 -73.51 -14.68 -31.55
CA GLU A 21 -73.34 -15.45 -32.80
C GLU A 21 -72.13 -16.42 -32.69
N ASP A 22 -72.45 -17.70 -32.74
CA ASP A 22 -71.57 -18.86 -32.69
C ASP A 22 -70.90 -19.15 -34.04
N LEU A 23 -69.64 -19.59 -34.03
CA LEU A 23 -69.16 -20.62 -34.96
C LEU A 23 -67.97 -21.38 -34.38
N GLU A 24 -68.27 -22.55 -33.83
CA GLU A 24 -67.33 -23.60 -33.42
C GLU A 24 -66.69 -24.29 -34.65
N ASN A 25 -65.39 -24.61 -34.54
CA ASN A 25 -64.89 -25.97 -34.80
C ASN A 25 -63.45 -26.15 -34.26
N ASN A 26 -63.33 -26.85 -33.13
CA ASN A 26 -62.53 -28.06 -32.87
C ASN A 26 -61.05 -28.11 -33.38
N THR A 27 -60.00 -28.50 -32.63
CA THR A 27 -59.83 -29.09 -31.28
C THR A 27 -58.31 -29.16 -30.97
N GLU A 28 -57.94 -28.99 -29.68
CA GLU A 28 -56.88 -29.71 -28.91
C GLU A 28 -55.40 -29.75 -29.39
N ASP A 29 -54.33 -29.70 -28.56
CA ASP A 29 -54.08 -29.38 -27.15
C ASP A 29 -52.54 -29.30 -26.95
N CYS A 30 -52.05 -28.63 -25.91
CA CYS A 30 -50.62 -28.47 -25.61
C CYS A 30 -50.16 -29.38 -24.44
N ASN A 31 -49.00 -30.05 -24.60
CA ASN A 31 -48.09 -30.60 -23.57
C ASN A 31 -48.50 -31.80 -22.68
N ASN A 32 -47.82 -32.95 -22.81
CA ASN A 32 -46.91 -33.52 -21.77
C ASN A 32 -46.37 -34.95 -22.07
N ALA A 33 -45.04 -35.09 -21.88
CA ALA A 33 -44.21 -36.24 -21.46
C ALA A 33 -44.57 -37.72 -21.80
N MET A 34 -43.65 -38.46 -22.47
CA MET A 34 -42.83 -39.58 -21.93
C MET A 34 -41.88 -40.19 -23.01
N THR A 35 -40.65 -40.54 -22.61
CA THR A 35 -39.47 -41.11 -23.33
C THR A 35 -39.65 -42.60 -23.79
N PRO A 36 -38.79 -43.33 -24.57
CA PRO A 36 -37.30 -43.31 -24.53
C PRO A 36 -36.44 -43.79 -25.77
N MET A 37 -35.10 -43.65 -25.60
CA MET A 37 -34.03 -44.64 -25.91
C MET A 37 -33.27 -44.73 -27.27
N VAL A 38 -31.95 -44.53 -27.14
CA VAL A 38 -30.80 -45.24 -27.77
C VAL A 38 -30.21 -44.69 -29.08
N ARG A 39 -29.09 -43.96 -28.93
CA ARG A 39 -27.84 -44.31 -29.64
C ARG A 39 -26.65 -44.08 -28.70
N LYS A 40 -25.91 -45.16 -28.47
CA LYS A 40 -24.89 -45.35 -27.44
C LYS A 40 -23.49 -45.18 -28.04
N LYS A 41 -22.62 -44.53 -27.26
CA LYS A 41 -21.16 -44.73 -27.16
C LYS A 41 -20.28 -44.45 -28.38
N SER A 42 -19.61 -43.31 -28.30
CA SER A 42 -18.15 -43.30 -28.11
C SER A 42 -17.81 -42.10 -27.25
N GLU A 43 -18.08 -42.22 -25.95
CA GLU A 43 -17.36 -41.44 -24.96
C GLU A 43 -15.89 -41.85 -25.07
N LEU A 44 -15.10 -41.06 -25.81
CA LEU A 44 -13.72 -40.91 -25.42
C LEU A 44 -13.78 -40.13 -24.11
N VAL A 45 -13.94 -40.87 -23.02
CA VAL A 45 -13.59 -40.40 -21.70
C VAL A 45 -12.11 -40.06 -21.80
N VAL A 46 -11.80 -38.80 -22.11
CA VAL A 46 -10.54 -38.23 -21.69
C VAL A 46 -10.67 -38.18 -20.18
N VAL A 47 -10.28 -39.29 -19.56
CA VAL A 47 -9.89 -39.34 -18.17
C VAL A 47 -8.73 -38.36 -18.08
N THR A 48 -9.02 -37.08 -17.86
CA THR A 48 -8.03 -36.14 -17.35
C THR A 48 -7.89 -36.40 -15.86
N ASN A 49 -7.48 -37.62 -15.49
CA ASN A 49 -6.68 -37.81 -14.28
C ASN A 49 -5.28 -37.36 -14.64
N ASN A 50 -5.07 -36.05 -14.57
CA ASN A 50 -3.79 -35.34 -14.47
C ASN A 50 -4.17 -33.86 -14.49
N ASP A 51 -4.10 -33.08 -13.43
CA ASP A 51 -3.22 -33.15 -12.28
C ASP A 51 -3.72 -32.01 -11.38
N SER A 52 -4.19 -32.30 -10.17
CA SER A 52 -4.42 -31.22 -9.17
C SER A 52 -3.17 -30.34 -9.03
N ARG A 53 -1.98 -30.95 -9.20
CA ARG A 53 -0.68 -30.29 -9.29
C ARG A 53 -0.54 -29.33 -10.48
N PHE A 54 -1.07 -29.64 -11.65
CA PHE A 54 -0.93 -28.82 -12.87
C PHE A 54 -1.96 -27.69 -12.89
N GLN A 55 -3.10 -27.87 -12.21
CA GLN A 55 -4.04 -26.78 -11.93
C GLN A 55 -3.49 -25.84 -10.86
N MET A 56 -2.88 -26.37 -9.80
CA MET A 56 -2.20 -25.59 -8.77
C MET A 56 -0.95 -24.89 -9.33
N LEU A 57 -0.19 -25.55 -10.22
CA LEU A 57 0.96 -24.97 -10.92
C LEU A 57 0.52 -23.92 -11.93
N ARG A 58 -0.56 -24.15 -12.68
CA ARG A 58 -1.12 -23.12 -13.59
C ARG A 58 -1.60 -21.91 -12.81
N ASN A 59 -2.32 -22.11 -11.71
CA ASN A 59 -2.73 -21.03 -10.82
C ASN A 59 -1.51 -20.34 -10.20
N PHE A 60 -0.49 -21.09 -9.77
CA PHE A 60 0.75 -20.52 -9.27
C PHE A 60 1.47 -19.71 -10.35
N MET A 61 1.53 -20.18 -11.59
CA MET A 61 2.15 -19.48 -12.72
C MET A 61 1.37 -18.24 -13.14
N THR A 62 0.03 -18.25 -13.10
CA THR A 62 -0.76 -17.04 -13.34
C THR A 62 -0.60 -16.04 -12.20
N ASN A 63 -0.57 -16.51 -10.95
CA ASN A 63 -0.25 -15.66 -9.80
C ASN A 63 1.18 -15.11 -9.88
N LEU A 64 2.16 -15.93 -10.28
CA LEU A 64 3.55 -15.53 -10.50
C LEU A 64 3.65 -14.47 -11.59
N GLN A 65 2.92 -14.65 -12.69
CA GLN A 65 2.88 -13.69 -13.78
C GLN A 65 2.28 -12.36 -13.32
N GLU A 66 1.19 -12.38 -12.57
CA GLU A 66 0.57 -11.15 -12.07
C GLU A 66 1.45 -10.45 -11.02
N VAL A 67 1.99 -11.22 -10.07
CA VAL A 67 2.82 -10.69 -8.98
C VAL A 67 4.17 -10.22 -9.50
N ILE A 68 4.82 -10.92 -10.42
CA ILE A 68 6.15 -10.51 -10.89
C ILE A 68 6.02 -9.57 -12.09
N PHE A 69 5.19 -9.89 -13.08
CA PHE A 69 5.12 -9.18 -14.36
C PHE A 69 4.06 -8.08 -14.45
N GLY A 70 3.18 -7.93 -13.45
CA GLY A 70 2.13 -6.91 -13.42
C GLY A 70 2.62 -5.48 -13.17
N THR A 71 3.93 -5.21 -13.23
CA THR A 71 4.54 -3.95 -12.79
C THR A 71 5.46 -3.34 -13.84
N LYS A 72 5.54 -2.01 -13.90
CA LYS A 72 6.52 -1.32 -14.76
C LYS A 72 7.95 -1.46 -14.23
N LEU A 73 8.12 -1.79 -12.95
CA LEU A 73 9.40 -2.08 -12.29
C LEU A 73 9.89 -3.52 -12.50
N VAL A 74 9.19 -4.34 -13.29
CA VAL A 74 9.65 -5.66 -13.76
C VAL A 74 11.08 -5.65 -14.27
N VAL A 75 11.47 -4.57 -14.95
CA VAL A 75 12.81 -4.39 -15.50
C VAL A 75 13.89 -4.47 -14.43
N LEU A 76 13.57 -4.16 -13.16
CA LEU A 76 14.49 -4.18 -12.03
C LEU A 76 14.49 -5.54 -11.29
N PHE A 77 13.50 -6.41 -11.51
CA PHE A 77 13.46 -7.74 -10.86
C PHE A 77 14.72 -8.60 -11.08
N PRO A 78 15.36 -8.59 -12.27
CA PRO A 78 16.63 -9.29 -12.46
C PRO A 78 17.73 -8.86 -11.48
N ALA A 79 17.67 -7.64 -10.92
CA ALA A 79 18.64 -7.19 -9.93
C ALA A 79 18.64 -8.04 -8.65
N VAL A 80 17.51 -8.68 -8.30
CA VAL A 80 17.40 -9.56 -7.13
C VAL A 80 18.30 -10.79 -7.25
N PRO A 81 18.16 -11.67 -8.25
CA PRO A 81 19.08 -12.81 -8.42
C PRO A 81 20.51 -12.35 -8.71
N LEU A 82 20.71 -11.22 -9.42
CA LEU A 82 22.03 -10.64 -9.63
C LEU A 82 22.74 -10.27 -8.33
N ALA A 83 22.03 -9.70 -7.35
CA ALA A 83 22.58 -9.38 -6.02
C ALA A 83 23.02 -10.64 -5.27
N VAL A 84 22.19 -11.69 -5.30
CA VAL A 84 22.48 -12.99 -4.67
C VAL A 84 23.71 -13.65 -5.31
N VAL A 85 23.74 -13.71 -6.65
CA VAL A 85 24.87 -14.26 -7.41
C VAL A 85 26.13 -13.45 -7.14
N ALA A 86 26.05 -12.11 -7.12
CA ALA A 86 27.18 -11.25 -6.82
C ALA A 86 27.75 -11.53 -5.42
N ASN A 87 26.90 -11.78 -4.43
CA ASN A 87 27.34 -12.18 -3.09
C ASN A 87 27.99 -13.57 -3.08
N PHE A 88 27.40 -14.56 -3.75
CA PHE A 88 27.96 -15.92 -3.82
C PHE A 88 29.34 -15.98 -4.48
N TYR A 89 29.53 -15.24 -5.57
CA TYR A 89 30.82 -15.19 -6.29
C TYR A 89 31.79 -14.14 -5.70
N SER A 90 31.45 -13.52 -4.57
CA SER A 90 32.27 -12.46 -3.95
C SER A 90 32.65 -11.35 -4.92
N PHE A 91 31.69 -10.91 -5.74
CA PHE A 91 31.85 -9.75 -6.62
C PHE A 91 32.10 -8.49 -5.80
N GLY A 92 32.51 -7.39 -6.45
CA GLY A 92 32.81 -6.15 -5.75
C GLY A 92 31.65 -5.70 -4.85
N ARG A 93 31.93 -5.43 -3.57
CA ARG A 93 30.94 -4.94 -2.58
C ARG A 93 30.07 -3.77 -3.07
N PRO A 94 30.58 -2.78 -3.81
CA PRO A 94 29.76 -1.70 -4.37
C PRO A 94 28.71 -2.18 -5.37
N TRP A 95 28.99 -3.26 -6.12
CA TRP A 95 28.04 -3.85 -7.06
C TRP A 95 26.95 -4.65 -6.34
N ILE A 96 27.32 -5.37 -5.28
CA ILE A 96 26.34 -6.03 -4.40
C ILE A 96 25.38 -4.99 -3.83
N PHE A 97 25.89 -3.84 -3.36
CA PHE A 97 25.07 -2.72 -2.92
C PHE A 97 24.13 -2.24 -4.03
N ALA A 98 24.64 -1.98 -5.23
CA ALA A 98 23.85 -1.49 -6.36
C ALA A 98 22.70 -2.42 -6.74
N PHE A 99 22.99 -3.71 -6.92
CA PHE A 99 21.97 -4.69 -7.31
C PHE A 99 20.96 -4.93 -6.20
N SER A 100 21.39 -4.93 -4.94
CA SER A 100 20.49 -5.08 -3.79
C SER A 100 19.55 -3.88 -3.68
N LEU A 101 20.09 -2.65 -3.80
CA LEU A 101 19.30 -1.42 -3.78
C LEU A 101 18.30 -1.39 -4.95
N LEU A 102 18.74 -1.73 -6.17
CA LEU A 102 17.85 -1.75 -7.32
C LEU A 102 16.77 -2.83 -7.21
N GLY A 103 17.11 -3.99 -6.65
CA GLY A 103 16.17 -5.10 -6.42
C GLY A 103 15.13 -4.81 -5.34
N LEU A 104 15.42 -3.93 -4.38
CA LEU A 104 14.46 -3.54 -3.35
C LEU A 104 13.28 -2.73 -3.89
N ALA A 105 13.48 -1.90 -4.91
CA ALA A 105 12.43 -1.05 -5.48
C ALA A 105 11.21 -1.84 -6.00
N PRO A 106 11.36 -2.83 -6.90
CA PRO A 106 10.22 -3.64 -7.33
C PRO A 106 9.64 -4.51 -6.21
N LEU A 107 10.46 -4.95 -5.24
CA LEU A 107 9.96 -5.75 -4.11
C LEU A 107 9.07 -4.92 -3.18
N ALA A 108 9.47 -3.69 -2.87
CA ALA A 108 8.67 -2.76 -2.06
C ALA A 108 7.31 -2.50 -2.70
N GLU A 109 7.29 -2.31 -4.02
CA GLU A 109 6.06 -2.16 -4.79
C GLU A 109 5.15 -3.38 -4.72
N ARG A 110 5.71 -4.58 -4.84
CA ARG A 110 4.91 -5.80 -4.76
C ARG A 110 4.42 -6.09 -3.35
N VAL A 111 5.18 -5.76 -2.32
CA VAL A 111 4.71 -5.87 -0.93
C VAL A 111 3.51 -4.95 -0.70
N SER A 112 3.56 -3.70 -1.18
CA SER A 112 2.43 -2.77 -1.11
C SER A 112 1.19 -3.32 -1.84
N PHE A 113 1.36 -3.80 -3.08
CA PHE A 113 0.27 -4.44 -3.85
C PHE A 113 -0.31 -5.67 -3.12
N LEU A 114 0.53 -6.58 -2.62
CA LEU A 114 0.07 -7.79 -1.93
C LEU A 114 -0.67 -7.45 -0.63
N THR A 115 -0.26 -6.38 0.04
CA THR A 115 -0.91 -5.86 1.25
C THR A 115 -2.31 -5.38 0.93
N GLU A 116 -2.48 -4.64 -0.16
CA GLU A 116 -3.77 -4.22 -0.67
C GLU A 116 -4.67 -5.41 -1.05
N GLN A 117 -4.13 -6.43 -1.74
CA GLN A 117 -4.87 -7.66 -2.05
C GLN A 117 -5.39 -8.37 -0.79
N ILE A 118 -4.61 -8.36 0.31
CA ILE A 118 -5.04 -8.95 1.60
C ILE A 118 -6.06 -8.04 2.31
N ALA A 119 -5.96 -6.71 2.15
CA ALA A 119 -6.88 -5.75 2.74
C ALA A 119 -8.34 -5.98 2.28
N TYR A 120 -8.54 -6.36 1.00
CA TYR A 120 -9.86 -6.72 0.46
C TYR A 120 -10.57 -7.85 1.24
N PHE A 121 -9.82 -8.80 1.81
CA PHE A 121 -10.39 -9.94 2.53
C PHE A 121 -10.47 -9.74 4.05
N THR A 122 -9.72 -8.78 4.60
CA THR A 122 -9.57 -8.60 6.05
C THR A 122 -10.44 -7.48 6.62
N GLY A 123 -11.10 -6.72 5.75
CA GLY A 123 -12.02 -5.64 6.10
C GLY A 123 -11.29 -4.33 6.44
N PRO A 124 -12.00 -3.18 6.48
CA PRO A 124 -11.37 -1.86 6.45
C PRO A 124 -10.39 -1.59 7.60
N THR A 125 -10.70 -2.05 8.82
CA THR A 125 -9.85 -1.81 10.00
C THR A 125 -8.56 -2.62 9.95
N VAL A 126 -8.65 -3.92 9.65
CA VAL A 126 -7.45 -4.79 9.60
C VAL A 126 -6.66 -4.50 8.34
N GLY A 127 -7.32 -4.27 7.21
CA GLY A 127 -6.71 -3.86 5.95
C GLY A 127 -5.96 -2.55 6.07
N GLY A 128 -6.54 -1.52 6.71
CA GLY A 128 -5.86 -0.25 6.94
C GLY A 128 -4.64 -0.37 7.87
N LEU A 129 -4.70 -1.23 8.89
CA LEU A 129 -3.53 -1.51 9.75
C LEU A 129 -2.43 -2.28 9.00
N LEU A 130 -2.84 -3.24 8.17
CA LEU A 130 -1.93 -4.00 7.31
C LEU A 130 -1.24 -3.06 6.32
N ASN A 131 -1.98 -2.14 5.71
CA ASN A 131 -1.43 -1.13 4.80
C ASN A 131 -0.43 -0.22 5.50
N ALA A 132 -0.77 0.32 6.68
CA ALA A 132 0.14 1.15 7.47
C ALA A 132 1.46 0.45 7.83
N THR A 133 1.40 -0.86 8.11
CA THR A 133 2.57 -1.63 8.56
C THR A 133 3.39 -2.17 7.40
N CYS A 134 2.73 -2.81 6.44
CA CYS A 134 3.38 -3.49 5.33
C CYS A 134 3.76 -2.54 4.18
N GLY A 135 3.04 -1.43 3.99
CA GLY A 135 3.43 -0.37 3.04
C GLY A 135 4.82 0.19 3.34
N ASN A 136 5.13 0.38 4.64
CA ASN A 136 6.44 0.85 5.10
C ASN A 136 7.39 -0.29 5.54
N ALA A 137 7.06 -1.55 5.25
CA ALA A 137 7.85 -2.69 5.75
C ALA A 137 9.29 -2.67 5.25
N THR A 138 9.52 -2.28 4.00
CA THR A 138 10.86 -2.21 3.41
C THR A 138 11.77 -1.29 4.22
N GLU A 139 11.28 -0.10 4.56
CA GLU A 139 12.03 0.87 5.34
C GLU A 139 12.28 0.39 6.77
N MET A 140 11.25 -0.18 7.40
CA MET A 140 11.36 -0.74 8.75
C MET A 140 12.39 -1.88 8.80
N ILE A 141 12.42 -2.76 7.81
CA ILE A 141 13.37 -3.88 7.73
C ILE A 141 14.80 -3.37 7.57
N ILE A 142 15.03 -2.41 6.66
CA ILE A 142 16.35 -1.78 6.47
C ILE A 142 16.80 -1.12 7.78
N ALA A 143 15.91 -0.38 8.45
CA ALA A 143 16.21 0.28 9.72
C ALA A 143 16.54 -0.72 10.84
N LEU A 144 15.77 -1.80 10.98
CA LEU A 144 15.99 -2.85 11.98
C LEU A 144 17.33 -3.57 11.77
N LEU A 145 17.66 -3.91 10.52
CA LEU A 145 18.94 -4.57 10.20
C LEU A 145 20.13 -3.62 10.37
N ALA A 146 19.97 -2.34 10.03
CA ALA A 146 20.98 -1.33 10.31
C ALA A 146 21.20 -1.14 11.83
N LEU A 147 20.13 -1.14 12.64
CA LEU A 147 20.24 -1.14 14.10
C LEU A 147 20.94 -2.39 14.62
N HIS A 148 20.59 -3.57 14.10
CA HIS A 148 21.22 -4.84 14.47
C HIS A 148 22.73 -4.85 14.18
N GLN A 149 23.16 -4.19 13.10
CA GLN A 149 24.57 -3.99 12.77
C GLN A 149 25.21 -2.77 13.47
N ASN A 150 24.57 -2.18 14.47
CA ASN A 150 25.01 -0.98 15.20
C ASN A 150 25.21 0.29 14.33
N LYS A 151 24.58 0.35 13.15
CA LYS A 151 24.65 1.49 12.23
C LYS A 151 23.58 2.53 12.53
N VAL A 152 23.54 2.99 13.79
CA VAL A 152 22.54 3.97 14.28
C VAL A 152 22.51 5.25 13.44
N HIS A 153 23.68 5.66 12.92
CA HIS A 153 23.78 6.82 12.04
C HIS A 153 23.00 6.63 10.72
N VAL A 154 23.11 5.45 10.10
CA VAL A 154 22.37 5.11 8.87
C VAL A 154 20.87 5.16 9.12
N VAL A 155 20.41 4.59 10.26
CA VAL A 155 19.00 4.55 10.65
C VAL A 155 18.42 5.95 10.82
N LYS A 156 19.10 6.81 11.58
CA LYS A 156 18.63 8.19 11.80
C LYS A 156 18.50 8.96 10.49
N LEU A 157 19.47 8.78 9.61
CA LEU A 157 19.49 9.46 8.32
C LEU A 157 18.48 8.89 7.33
N SER A 158 18.23 7.58 7.33
CA SER A 158 17.22 6.96 6.46
C SER A 158 15.81 7.33 6.86
N LEU A 159 15.50 7.39 8.16
CA LEU A 159 14.18 7.80 8.64
C LEU A 159 13.90 9.28 8.38
N LEU A 160 14.89 10.15 8.64
CA LEU A 160 14.80 11.56 8.27
C LEU A 160 14.64 11.72 6.76
N GLY A 161 15.43 10.95 6.00
CA GLY A 161 15.37 10.91 4.54
C GLY A 161 14.00 10.52 4.01
N SER A 162 13.32 9.54 4.64
CA SER A 162 11.99 9.13 4.19
C SER A 162 10.90 10.15 4.46
N ILE A 163 10.94 10.82 5.62
CA ILE A 163 10.06 11.96 5.88
C ILE A 163 10.30 13.07 4.84
N LEU A 164 11.56 13.42 4.55
CA LEU A 164 11.90 14.43 3.55
C LEU A 164 11.50 13.99 2.13
N SER A 165 11.70 12.73 1.78
CA SER A 165 11.33 12.16 0.50
C SER A 165 9.83 12.26 0.28
N ASN A 166 9.02 11.86 1.26
CA ASN A 166 7.57 11.93 1.15
C ASN A 166 7.05 13.36 1.07
N LEU A 167 7.58 14.27 1.88
CA LEU A 167 7.08 15.65 1.95
C LEU A 167 7.59 16.56 0.83
N LEU A 168 8.82 16.36 0.36
CA LEU A 168 9.42 17.23 -0.67
C LEU A 168 9.44 16.56 -2.02
N LEU A 169 9.96 15.34 -2.11
CA LEU A 169 10.13 14.66 -3.38
C LEU A 169 8.79 14.13 -3.92
N VAL A 170 8.08 13.31 -3.15
CA VAL A 170 6.80 12.72 -3.57
C VAL A 170 5.73 13.76 -3.70
N LEU A 171 5.45 14.49 -2.63
CA LEU A 171 4.42 15.52 -2.64
C LEU A 171 4.76 16.62 -3.65
N GLY A 172 6.01 17.11 -3.68
CA GLY A 172 6.43 18.15 -4.62
C GLY A 172 6.34 17.71 -6.08
N SER A 173 6.82 16.50 -6.42
CA SER A 173 6.68 15.96 -7.79
C SER A 173 5.23 15.70 -8.17
N SER A 174 4.41 15.22 -7.23
CA SER A 174 2.97 15.01 -7.45
C SER A 174 2.23 16.32 -7.72
N LEU A 175 2.49 17.37 -6.92
CA LEU A 175 1.93 18.70 -7.14
C LEU A 175 2.40 19.30 -8.48
N LEU A 176 3.68 19.14 -8.81
CA LEU A 176 4.25 19.64 -10.07
C LEU A 176 3.64 18.92 -11.28
N CYS A 177 3.65 17.59 -11.29
CA CYS A 177 3.11 16.78 -12.39
C CYS A 177 1.58 16.93 -12.49
N GLY A 178 0.87 16.94 -11.37
CA GLY A 178 -0.58 17.16 -11.31
C GLY A 178 -0.97 18.53 -11.84
N GLY A 179 -0.26 19.58 -11.41
CA GLY A 179 -0.48 20.96 -11.87
C GLY A 179 -0.14 21.18 -13.35
N LEU A 180 0.96 20.59 -13.84
CA LEU A 180 1.32 20.65 -15.26
C LEU A 180 0.30 19.91 -16.15
N ALA A 181 -0.16 18.73 -15.72
CA ALA A 181 -1.16 17.95 -16.45
C ALA A 181 -2.54 18.63 -16.45
N ASN A 182 -2.89 19.31 -15.36
CA ASN A 182 -4.20 19.93 -15.16
C ASN A 182 -4.14 21.46 -15.15
N LEU A 183 -3.31 22.08 -15.99
CA LEU A 183 -3.06 23.54 -15.97
C LEU A 183 -4.33 24.42 -16.08
N LYS A 184 -5.40 23.88 -16.66
CA LYS A 184 -6.69 24.58 -16.85
C LYS A 184 -7.72 24.30 -15.75
N ARG A 185 -7.39 23.47 -14.75
CA ARG A 185 -8.31 23.04 -13.69
C ARG A 185 -7.66 23.26 -12.32
N GLU A 186 -8.42 23.81 -11.38
CA GLU A 186 -8.00 23.83 -9.99
C GLU A 186 -8.11 22.41 -9.40
N GLN A 187 -7.00 21.91 -8.87
CA GLN A 187 -6.99 20.63 -8.15
C GLN A 187 -7.51 20.87 -6.73
N ARG A 188 -8.69 20.34 -6.43
CA ARG A 188 -9.28 20.45 -5.09
C ARG A 188 -8.76 19.34 -4.20
N TYR A 189 -8.72 19.62 -2.91
CA TYR A 189 -8.42 18.64 -1.89
C TYR A 189 -9.22 18.89 -0.60
N ASP A 190 -9.43 17.83 0.18
CA ASP A 190 -10.01 17.83 1.51
C ASP A 190 -9.02 18.40 2.52
N ARG A 191 -9.32 19.62 2.94
CA ARG A 191 -8.54 20.33 3.95
C ARG A 191 -8.49 19.61 5.29
N LYS A 192 -9.57 18.93 5.70
CA LYS A 192 -9.62 18.29 7.02
C LYS A 192 -8.56 17.21 7.15
N GLN A 193 -8.36 16.45 6.10
CA GLN A 193 -7.35 15.39 6.11
C GLN A 193 -5.93 15.96 6.08
N ALA A 194 -5.68 16.91 5.18
CA ALA A 194 -4.39 17.60 5.11
C ALA A 194 -4.04 18.27 6.44
N ASP A 195 -5.03 18.87 7.12
CA ASP A 195 -4.85 19.50 8.43
C ASP A 195 -4.48 18.46 9.51
N VAL A 196 -5.19 17.34 9.59
CA VAL A 196 -4.88 16.27 10.57
C VAL A 196 -3.46 15.73 10.37
N ASN A 197 -3.08 15.41 9.14
CA ASN A 197 -1.73 14.90 8.85
C ASN A 197 -0.66 15.98 9.09
N SER A 198 -0.91 17.25 8.72
CA SER A 198 0.03 18.36 8.97
C SER A 198 0.25 18.60 10.46
N LEU A 199 -0.82 18.55 11.27
CA LEU A 199 -0.74 18.75 12.72
C LEU A 199 -0.01 17.60 13.40
N LEU A 200 -0.19 16.36 12.93
CA LEU A 200 0.57 15.21 13.43
C LEU A 200 2.05 15.34 13.05
N LEU A 201 2.37 15.68 11.79
CA LEU A 201 3.75 15.93 11.39
C LEU A 201 4.40 17.05 12.21
N LEU A 202 3.66 18.13 12.51
CA LEU A 202 4.12 19.20 13.39
C LEU A 202 4.36 18.72 14.83
N LEU A 203 3.46 17.90 15.37
CA LEU A 203 3.63 17.28 16.69
C LEU A 203 4.90 16.41 16.73
N GLY A 204 5.13 15.60 15.69
CA GLY A 204 6.33 14.78 15.56
C GLY A 204 7.59 15.63 15.46
N LEU A 205 7.56 16.69 14.66
CA LEU A 205 8.67 17.64 14.56
C LEU A 205 8.98 18.28 15.92
N LEU A 206 7.97 18.75 16.65
CA LEU A 206 8.16 19.37 17.97
C LEU A 206 8.74 18.38 18.98
N CYS A 207 8.27 17.14 18.95
CA CYS A 207 8.78 16.03 19.77
C CYS A 207 10.26 15.73 19.47
N HIS A 208 10.69 15.78 18.20
CA HIS A 208 12.10 15.60 17.83
C HIS A 208 12.98 16.82 18.11
N LEU A 209 12.43 18.02 17.95
CA LEU A 209 13.15 19.27 18.16
C LEU A 209 13.47 19.48 19.65
N LEU A 210 12.62 18.99 20.55
CA LEU A 210 12.77 19.17 21.99
C LEU A 210 14.06 18.53 22.55
N PRO A 211 14.38 17.23 22.35
CA PRO A 211 15.67 16.66 22.72
C PRO A 211 16.87 17.30 22.01
N LEU A 212 16.69 17.71 20.75
CA LEU A 212 17.76 18.33 19.95
C LEU A 212 18.16 19.70 20.52
N LEU A 213 17.16 20.56 20.79
CA LEU A 213 17.39 21.86 21.41
C LEU A 213 17.94 21.72 22.82
N PHE A 214 17.45 20.77 23.60
CA PHE A 214 17.96 20.52 24.95
C PHE A 214 19.45 20.16 24.92
N LYS A 215 19.87 19.29 23.99
CA LYS A 215 21.28 18.93 23.77
C LYS A 215 22.13 20.15 23.36
N TYR A 216 21.60 21.03 22.51
CA TYR A 216 22.33 22.18 22.00
C TYR A 216 22.43 23.32 23.03
N ALA A 217 21.32 23.65 23.70
CA ALA A 217 21.23 24.73 24.67
C ALA A 217 22.10 24.50 25.92
N LEU A 218 22.33 23.24 26.29
CA LEU A 218 23.08 22.89 27.49
C LEU A 218 24.57 22.63 27.27
N GLY A 219 25.12 22.90 26.07
CA GLY A 219 26.57 22.93 25.80
C GLY A 219 27.32 21.65 26.21
N GLY A 220 27.46 20.71 25.28
CA GLY A 220 27.99 19.35 25.51
C GLY A 220 29.22 19.27 26.43
N GLY A 221 29.08 18.52 27.54
CA GLY A 221 30.21 18.20 28.42
C GLY A 221 29.89 17.34 29.65
N ASN A 222 28.64 17.35 30.15
CA ASN A 222 28.31 16.61 31.37
C ASN A 222 27.56 15.30 31.10
N HIS A 223 28.00 14.22 31.74
CA HIS A 223 27.33 12.90 31.72
C HIS A 223 25.85 12.98 32.15
N SER A 224 25.50 13.93 33.02
CA SER A 224 24.12 14.21 33.43
C SER A 224 23.23 14.78 32.31
N ILE A 225 23.79 15.49 31.32
CA ILE A 225 23.02 16.03 30.19
C ILE A 225 22.67 14.91 29.20
N ALA A 226 23.60 13.96 29.01
CA ALA A 226 23.35 12.80 28.14
C ALA A 226 22.21 11.93 28.69
N THR A 227 22.18 11.69 30.01
CA THR A 227 21.10 10.93 30.65
C THR A 227 19.76 11.67 30.62
N SER A 228 19.74 12.98 30.87
CA SER A 228 18.51 13.78 30.75
C SER A 228 18.00 13.87 29.31
N THR A 229 18.89 14.01 28.32
CA THR A 229 18.51 14.01 26.90
C THR A 229 17.90 12.67 26.51
N LEU A 230 18.47 11.56 26.98
CA LEU A 230 17.94 10.21 26.73
C LEU A 230 16.58 10.01 27.39
N GLN A 231 16.39 10.46 28.64
CA GLN A 231 15.10 10.39 29.32
C GLN A 231 14.03 11.20 28.60
N LEU A 232 14.37 12.40 28.14
CA LEU A 232 13.48 13.26 27.36
C LEU A 232 13.11 12.62 26.02
N SER A 233 14.08 12.00 25.35
CA SER A 233 13.85 11.26 24.12
C SER A 233 12.94 10.05 24.33
N ARG A 234 13.11 9.31 25.42
CA ARG A 234 12.24 8.17 25.78
C ARG A 234 10.82 8.62 26.12
N ALA A 235 10.67 9.71 26.87
CA ALA A 235 9.36 10.29 27.18
C ALA A 235 8.66 10.76 25.90
N SER A 236 9.39 11.41 24.99
CA SER A 236 8.88 11.82 23.69
C SER A 236 8.43 10.60 22.86
N SER A 237 9.23 9.54 22.78
CA SER A 237 8.86 8.29 22.10
C SER A 237 7.57 7.66 22.66
N ILE A 238 7.33 7.70 23.98
CA ILE A 238 6.09 7.20 24.58
C ILE A 238 4.89 8.05 24.17
N VAL A 239 5.02 9.38 24.21
CA VAL A 239 3.96 10.31 23.79
C VAL A 239 3.62 10.11 22.31
N MET A 240 4.65 9.95 21.48
CA MET A 240 4.52 9.69 20.04
C MET A 240 3.82 8.35 19.76
N LEU A 241 4.17 7.29 20.49
CA LEU A 241 3.49 6.00 20.36
C LEU A 241 2.02 6.09 20.76
N LEU A 242 1.68 6.80 21.84
CA LEU A 242 0.29 7.01 22.25
C LEU A 242 -0.48 7.85 21.22
N ALA A 243 0.14 8.90 20.69
CA ALA A 243 -0.43 9.72 19.62
C ALA A 243 -0.65 8.89 18.35
N TYR A 244 0.27 7.99 18.01
CA TYR A 244 0.13 7.07 16.88
C TYR A 244 -1.04 6.09 17.06
N VAL A 245 -1.16 5.47 18.24
CA VAL A 245 -2.28 4.56 18.53
C VAL A 245 -3.62 5.31 18.48
N ALA A 246 -3.67 6.53 19.02
CA ALA A 246 -4.85 7.39 18.92
C ALA A 246 -5.16 7.78 17.46
N TYR A 247 -4.14 8.05 16.65
CA TYR A 247 -4.26 8.33 15.23
C TYR A 247 -4.79 7.13 14.46
N ILE A 248 -4.25 5.93 14.67
CA ILE A 248 -4.74 4.70 14.05
C ILE A 248 -6.19 4.42 14.46
N PHE A 249 -6.54 4.63 15.72
CA PHE A 249 -7.93 4.53 16.18
C PHE A 249 -8.85 5.57 15.51
N PHE A 250 -8.37 6.79 15.35
CA PHE A 250 -9.08 7.86 14.66
C PHE A 250 -9.32 7.53 13.18
N GLN A 251 -8.27 7.08 12.49
CA GLN A 251 -8.27 6.72 11.08
C GLN A 251 -9.18 5.52 10.80
N LEU A 252 -9.07 4.44 11.59
CA LEU A 252 -9.76 3.18 11.29
C LEU A 252 -11.18 3.09 11.85
N LYS A 253 -11.52 3.88 12.88
CA LYS A 253 -12.80 3.75 13.58
C LYS A 253 -13.63 5.03 13.59
N THR A 254 -13.10 6.14 14.13
CA THR A 254 -13.96 7.32 14.38
C THR A 254 -14.21 8.14 13.12
N HIS A 255 -13.19 8.30 12.27
CA HIS A 255 -13.24 9.12 11.06
C HIS A 255 -12.96 8.30 9.81
N ARG A 256 -13.35 7.01 9.82
CA ARG A 256 -13.13 6.10 8.69
C ARG A 256 -13.62 6.67 7.37
N LYS A 257 -14.77 7.33 7.33
CA LYS A 257 -15.32 7.95 6.10
C LYS A 257 -14.39 9.01 5.46
N LEU A 258 -13.55 9.67 6.25
CA LEU A 258 -12.59 10.65 5.75
C LEU A 258 -11.43 9.96 5.01
N PHE A 259 -11.08 8.73 5.41
CA PHE A 259 -9.95 7.97 4.86
C PHE A 259 -10.40 6.90 3.84
N ASP A 260 -11.59 6.28 4.00
CA ASP A 260 -12.21 5.37 3.02
C ASP A 260 -12.47 6.08 1.68
N ALA A 261 -12.79 7.38 1.71
CA ALA A 261 -13.04 8.17 0.50
C ALA A 261 -11.81 8.27 -0.42
N GLN A 262 -10.62 7.87 0.05
CA GLN A 262 -9.39 7.83 -0.74
C GLN A 262 -9.21 6.53 -1.51
N GLU A 263 -9.90 5.45 -1.12
CA GLU A 263 -9.84 4.15 -1.79
C GLU A 263 -10.88 4.03 -2.92
N VAL A 264 -11.70 5.06 -3.17
CA VAL A 264 -12.82 5.00 -4.12
C VAL A 264 -12.57 5.88 -5.34
N ASP A 265 -12.09 5.26 -6.41
CA ASP A 265 -12.45 5.47 -7.83
C ASP A 265 -11.54 4.62 -8.73
N GLU A 266 -11.22 3.40 -8.30
CA GLU A 266 -10.78 2.34 -9.20
C GLU A 266 -12.02 1.47 -9.44
N GLU A 267 -12.39 1.32 -10.70
CA GLU A 267 -13.58 0.59 -11.16
C GLU A 267 -13.64 -0.79 -10.51
N GLU A 268 -14.41 -0.99 -9.43
CA GLU A 268 -14.64 -2.28 -8.75
C GLU A 268 -13.51 -3.32 -8.98
N GLU A 269 -12.25 -2.96 -8.68
CA GLU A 269 -11.14 -3.89 -8.90
C GLU A 269 -11.25 -4.99 -7.85
N LYS A 270 -11.85 -6.11 -8.26
CA LYS A 270 -11.94 -7.31 -7.45
C LYS A 270 -10.53 -7.81 -7.18
N ALA A 271 -10.30 -8.32 -5.97
CA ALA A 271 -9.03 -8.95 -5.62
C ALA A 271 -8.58 -9.93 -6.73
N VAL A 272 -7.45 -9.60 -7.36
CA VAL A 272 -6.89 -10.34 -8.49
C VAL A 272 -6.32 -11.68 -8.00
N ILE A 273 -5.93 -11.73 -6.73
CA ILE A 273 -5.27 -12.87 -6.10
C ILE A 273 -6.05 -13.32 -4.85
N GLY A 274 -6.17 -14.63 -4.66
CA GLY A 274 -6.80 -15.19 -3.46
C GLY A 274 -5.98 -14.95 -2.17
N PHE A 275 -6.65 -14.78 -1.04
CA PHE A 275 -6.05 -14.46 0.27
C PHE A 275 -4.79 -15.27 0.62
N TRP A 276 -4.86 -16.61 0.56
CA TRP A 276 -3.73 -17.47 0.93
C TRP A 276 -2.54 -17.33 -0.02
N SER A 277 -2.80 -17.10 -1.31
CA SER A 277 -1.75 -16.83 -2.29
C SER A 277 -1.08 -15.50 -1.99
N ALA A 278 -1.87 -14.43 -1.79
CA ALA A 278 -1.35 -13.10 -1.45
C ALA A 278 -0.52 -13.13 -0.16
N PHE A 279 -0.99 -13.84 0.87
CA PHE A 279 -0.27 -14.00 2.13
C PHE A 279 1.06 -14.74 1.97
N THR A 280 1.09 -15.86 1.24
CA THR A 280 2.33 -16.61 0.97
C THR A 280 3.33 -15.76 0.17
N TRP A 281 2.86 -15.04 -0.84
CA TRP A 281 3.69 -14.12 -1.61
C TRP A 281 4.22 -12.97 -0.76
N LEU A 282 3.40 -12.39 0.12
CA LEU A 282 3.80 -11.31 1.02
C LEU A 282 4.95 -11.75 1.92
N VAL A 283 4.83 -12.93 2.56
CA VAL A 283 5.89 -13.50 3.40
C VAL A 283 7.15 -13.76 2.58
N GLY A 284 7.01 -14.37 1.39
CA GLY A 284 8.14 -14.64 0.49
C GLY A 284 8.90 -13.37 0.10
N MET A 285 8.20 -12.34 -0.36
CA MET A 285 8.81 -11.06 -0.74
C MET A 285 9.46 -10.37 0.46
N THR A 286 8.83 -10.42 1.63
CA THR A 286 9.39 -9.87 2.88
C THR A 286 10.71 -10.53 3.26
N LEU A 287 10.83 -11.86 3.08
CA LEU A 287 12.09 -12.58 3.33
C LEU A 287 13.18 -12.17 2.33
N VAL A 288 12.84 -12.00 1.06
CA VAL A 288 13.79 -11.53 0.04
C VAL A 288 14.23 -10.08 0.33
N ILE A 289 13.30 -9.20 0.73
CA ILE A 289 13.61 -7.84 1.17
C ILE A 289 14.56 -7.87 2.36
N SER A 290 14.32 -8.74 3.36
CA SER A 290 15.22 -8.90 4.51
C SER A 290 16.65 -9.27 4.07
N LEU A 291 16.78 -10.24 3.16
CA LEU A 291 18.07 -10.66 2.61
C LEU A 291 18.78 -9.53 1.84
N LEU A 292 18.07 -8.82 0.94
CA LEU A 292 18.67 -7.69 0.22
C LEU A 292 18.99 -6.51 1.13
N SER A 293 18.17 -6.27 2.15
CA SER A 293 18.41 -5.23 3.15
C SER A 293 19.67 -5.53 3.96
N GLU A 294 19.93 -6.79 4.29
CA GLU A 294 21.19 -7.19 4.93
C GLU A 294 22.39 -6.87 4.04
N TYR A 295 22.29 -7.14 2.74
CA TYR A 295 23.35 -6.79 1.78
C TYR A 295 23.54 -5.28 1.66
N VAL A 296 22.45 -4.51 1.51
CA VAL A 296 22.49 -3.03 1.45
C VAL A 296 23.18 -2.47 2.69
N VAL A 297 22.72 -2.86 3.88
CA VAL A 297 23.29 -2.38 5.13
C VAL A 297 24.75 -2.83 5.24
N GLY A 298 25.08 -4.09 4.93
CA GLY A 298 26.43 -4.62 5.06
C GLY A 298 27.46 -4.06 4.08
N THR A 299 27.01 -3.48 2.96
CA THR A 299 27.88 -2.97 1.88
C THR A 299 27.85 -1.46 1.71
N ILE A 300 27.06 -0.74 2.52
CA ILE A 300 26.87 0.72 2.40
C ILE A 300 28.16 1.53 2.50
N GLU A 301 29.09 1.18 3.40
CA GLU A 301 30.37 1.89 3.51
C GLU A 301 31.27 1.62 2.31
N ALA A 302 31.33 0.37 1.85
CA ALA A 302 32.12 0.01 0.68
C ALA A 302 31.61 0.70 -0.60
N ALA A 303 30.28 0.83 -0.74
CA ALA A 303 29.68 1.60 -1.82
C ALA A 303 30.00 3.09 -1.70
N SER A 304 29.92 3.65 -0.49
CA SER A 304 30.28 5.05 -0.19
C SER A 304 31.72 5.35 -0.62
N ASP A 305 32.68 4.53 -0.20
CA ASP A 305 34.10 4.70 -0.51
C ASP A 305 34.38 4.57 -2.01
N SER A 306 33.74 3.60 -2.67
CA SER A 306 33.97 3.34 -4.10
C SER A 306 33.29 4.36 -5.03
N TRP A 307 32.13 4.89 -4.65
CA TRP A 307 31.37 5.85 -5.47
C TRP A 307 31.72 7.30 -5.14
N GLY A 308 32.48 7.55 -4.09
CA GLY A 308 32.86 8.89 -3.66
C GLY A 308 31.69 9.72 -3.12
N ILE A 309 30.59 9.06 -2.74
CA ILE A 309 29.41 9.70 -2.13
C ILE A 309 29.35 9.34 -0.65
N SER A 310 28.89 10.24 0.20
CA SER A 310 28.85 9.98 1.64
C SER A 310 27.76 8.94 2.01
N VAL A 311 28.03 8.15 3.05
CA VAL A 311 27.01 7.27 3.68
C VAL A 311 25.77 8.07 4.05
N SER A 312 25.94 9.34 4.44
CA SER A 312 24.82 10.25 4.72
C SER A 312 23.96 10.51 3.49
N PHE A 313 24.55 10.79 2.34
CA PHE A 313 23.80 11.01 1.10
C PHE A 313 23.05 9.73 0.69
N ILE A 314 23.71 8.57 0.76
CA ILE A 314 23.08 7.28 0.49
C ILE A 314 21.87 7.06 1.40
N SER A 315 22.04 7.33 2.69
CA SER A 315 21.00 7.07 3.68
C SER A 315 19.82 8.04 3.54
N ILE A 316 20.07 9.33 3.33
CA ILE A 316 19.01 10.36 3.26
C ILE A 316 18.27 10.34 1.91
N ILE A 317 18.97 10.04 0.80
CA ILE A 317 18.40 10.19 -0.55
C ILE A 317 18.10 8.85 -1.19
N LEU A 318 19.09 7.95 -1.27
CA LEU A 318 18.96 6.71 -2.05
C LEU A 318 18.06 5.68 -1.38
N LEU A 319 18.23 5.43 -0.07
CA LEU A 319 17.41 4.43 0.64
C LEU A 319 15.92 4.75 0.62
N PRO A 320 15.46 5.98 0.90
CA PRO A 320 14.03 6.28 0.90
C PRO A 320 13.38 6.22 -0.48
N ILE A 321 14.08 6.65 -1.52
CA ILE A 321 13.56 6.58 -2.89
C ILE A 321 13.23 5.13 -3.28
N VAL A 322 14.09 4.21 -2.87
CA VAL A 322 13.93 2.78 -3.17
C VAL A 322 12.90 2.13 -2.23
N GLY A 323 13.00 2.43 -0.93
CA GLY A 323 12.12 1.91 0.10
C GLY A 323 10.66 2.27 -0.14
N ASN A 324 10.42 3.45 -0.75
CA ASN A 324 9.09 3.97 -1.01
C ASN A 324 8.73 4.18 -2.49
N ALA A 325 9.44 3.50 -3.41
CA ALA A 325 9.28 3.69 -4.85
C ALA A 325 7.82 3.53 -5.36
N ALA A 326 7.08 2.63 -4.72
CA ALA A 326 5.69 2.33 -5.05
C ALA A 326 4.74 3.49 -4.74
N GLU A 327 4.81 4.02 -3.51
CA GLU A 327 3.98 5.14 -3.07
C GLU A 327 4.35 6.42 -3.85
N HIS A 328 5.63 6.58 -4.19
CA HIS A 328 6.10 7.67 -5.05
C HIS A 328 5.40 7.63 -6.42
N ALA A 329 5.45 6.48 -7.10
CA ALA A 329 4.85 6.32 -8.41
C ALA A 329 3.32 6.47 -8.35
N GLY A 330 2.68 5.82 -7.38
CA GLY A 330 1.23 5.91 -7.17
C GLY A 330 0.77 7.35 -6.93
N SER A 331 1.43 8.08 -6.03
CA SER A 331 1.10 9.47 -5.70
C SER A 331 1.16 10.39 -6.93
N ILE A 332 2.20 10.25 -7.77
CA ILE A 332 2.34 11.05 -8.98
C ILE A 332 1.23 10.70 -9.99
N ILE A 333 0.91 9.41 -10.15
CA ILE A 333 -0.15 8.95 -11.06
C ILE A 333 -1.51 9.48 -10.60
N PHE A 334 -1.83 9.42 -9.31
CA PHE A 334 -3.09 9.95 -8.78
C PHE A 334 -3.20 11.47 -8.94
N ALA A 335 -2.12 12.20 -8.66
CA ALA A 335 -2.09 13.65 -8.87
C ALA A 335 -2.25 14.02 -10.36
N TYR A 336 -1.62 13.25 -11.27
CA TYR A 336 -1.79 13.40 -12.71
C TYR A 336 -3.25 13.17 -13.15
N LYS A 337 -3.91 12.15 -12.59
CA LYS A 337 -5.34 11.85 -12.78
C LYS A 337 -6.29 12.83 -12.07
N ASN A 338 -5.77 13.94 -11.54
CA ASN A 338 -6.53 14.96 -10.82
C ASN A 338 -7.18 14.46 -9.50
N LYS A 339 -6.63 13.42 -8.89
CA LYS A 339 -7.02 12.90 -7.57
C LYS A 339 -6.00 13.33 -6.51
N LEU A 340 -5.91 14.63 -6.28
CA LEU A 340 -4.88 15.24 -5.43
C LEU A 340 -5.04 14.84 -3.94
N ASP A 341 -6.27 14.55 -3.50
CA ASP A 341 -6.57 14.01 -2.17
C ASP A 341 -5.83 12.72 -1.86
N ILE A 342 -5.85 11.78 -2.79
CA ILE A 342 -5.21 10.47 -2.63
C ILE A 342 -3.69 10.66 -2.56
N SER A 343 -3.13 11.50 -3.44
CA SER A 343 -1.70 11.81 -3.45
C SER A 343 -1.23 12.45 -2.13
N LEU A 344 -1.98 13.43 -1.60
CA LEU A 344 -1.71 14.02 -0.29
C LEU A 344 -1.83 12.98 0.83
N GLY A 345 -2.85 12.13 0.78
CA GLY A 345 -3.07 11.06 1.76
C GLY A 345 -1.92 10.08 1.84
N VAL A 346 -1.45 9.60 0.69
CA VAL A 346 -0.33 8.66 0.58
C VAL A 346 0.95 9.32 1.10
N ALA A 347 1.35 10.46 0.54
CA ALA A 347 2.61 11.11 0.91
C ALA A 347 2.64 11.57 2.37
N MET A 348 1.59 12.27 2.84
CA MET A 348 1.56 12.77 4.20
C MET A 348 1.25 11.68 5.23
N GLY A 349 0.45 10.68 4.87
CA GLY A 349 0.13 9.53 5.73
C GLY A 349 1.38 8.70 6.01
N SER A 350 2.13 8.35 4.96
CA SER A 350 3.41 7.65 5.09
C SER A 350 4.42 8.45 5.91
N ALA A 351 4.60 9.74 5.62
CA ALA A 351 5.45 10.62 6.44
C ALA A 351 5.01 10.68 7.92
N THR A 352 3.70 10.70 8.19
CA THR A 352 3.15 10.71 9.56
C THR A 352 3.43 9.39 10.26
N GLN A 353 3.25 8.26 9.57
CA GLN A 353 3.54 6.93 10.10
C GLN A 353 5.03 6.80 10.45
N ILE A 354 5.93 7.17 9.54
CA ILE A 354 7.38 7.10 9.79
C ILE A 354 7.79 8.03 10.94
N SER A 355 7.26 9.26 10.95
CA SER A 355 7.53 10.25 12.01
C SER A 355 7.03 9.78 13.38
N MET A 356 5.88 9.10 13.43
CA MET A 356 5.24 8.72 14.69
C MET A 356 5.63 7.36 15.23
N PHE A 357 5.81 6.39 14.33
CA PHE A 357 6.04 5.00 14.68
C PHE A 357 7.53 4.64 14.70
N VAL A 358 8.32 5.16 13.74
CA VAL A 358 9.66 4.62 13.47
C VAL A 358 10.78 5.45 14.11
N LEU A 359 10.56 6.75 14.37
CA LEU A 359 11.55 7.61 15.05
C LEU A 359 11.64 7.38 16.57
N LEU A 360 11.51 6.13 17.02
CA LEU A 360 11.72 5.75 18.40
C LEU A 360 13.21 5.91 18.75
N HIS A 361 13.55 7.06 19.32
CA HIS A 361 14.90 7.32 19.80
C HIS A 361 15.23 6.43 21.02
N GLY A 362 16.26 5.60 20.85
CA GLY A 362 16.99 4.90 21.89
C GLY A 362 18.46 5.28 21.89
#